data_AF-A0A0A8EAU9-F1
#
_entry.id   AF-A0A0A8EAU9-F1
#
_cell.length_a   1.000
_cell.length_b   1.000
_cell.length_c   1.000
_cell.angle_alpha   90.00
_cell.angle_beta   90.00
_cell.angle_gamma   90.00
#
_symmetry.space_group_name_H-M   'P 1'
#
loop_
_entity.id
_entity.type
_entity.pdbx_description
1 polymer ?
#
loop_
_entity_poly.entity_id
_entity_poly.type
_entity_poly.pdbx_seq_one_letter_code
_entity_poly.pdbx_strand_id
1 'polypeptide(L)'
;MTELVSEAGTVCALLADGSTVSLRPAGPADRERVLRLYDAMSADSLRNRFFMVSRRHKTERGGVLLDLRGAHAVRTAYRDLTARLGPAMTGALVQPMARRGTELLADHAARLAPLTDTDVHELLTAPRCAPLLLGHRGAEPVDLASLKDLLARLSQMADDLPELAGAECNPVIARPDGSTVVDARVRLLPRRATDPYLRRLP
;
A
#
# COMPACT_ATOMS: atom_id res chain seq x y z
N MET A 1 20.50 18.90 8.53
CA MET A 1 21.08 17.93 9.47
C MET A 1 20.44 18.15 10.83
N THR A 2 19.34 17.45 11.11
CA THR A 2 18.90 16.99 12.44
C THR A 2 17.84 15.94 12.14
N GLU A 3 18.30 14.71 11.91
CA GLU A 3 17.44 13.54 11.88
C GLU A 3 16.93 13.32 13.30
N LEU A 4 15.62 13.44 13.51
CA LEU A 4 14.98 12.80 14.65
C LEU A 4 14.82 11.32 14.29
N VAL A 5 15.89 10.57 14.53
CA VAL A 5 15.85 9.12 14.60
C VAL A 5 14.99 8.77 15.82
N SER A 6 13.74 8.36 15.59
CA SER A 6 12.91 7.76 16.63
C SER A 6 13.58 6.45 17.08
N GLU A 7 14.10 6.45 18.30
CA GLU A 7 14.44 5.22 19.02
C GLU A 7 13.19 4.32 19.15
N ALA A 8 13.41 3.01 19.06
CA ALA A 8 12.44 1.91 19.05
C ALA A 8 11.61 1.77 17.75
N GLY A 9 11.90 0.70 16.99
CA GLY A 9 11.27 0.34 15.73
C GLY A 9 9.81 -0.11 15.82
N THR A 10 8.97 0.59 16.57
CA THR A 10 7.53 0.37 16.68
C THR A 10 6.79 1.16 15.61
N VAL A 11 5.79 0.56 14.96
CA VAL A 11 4.91 1.21 13.97
C VAL A 11 3.49 1.20 14.55
N CYS A 12 2.83 2.35 14.65
CA CYS A 12 1.40 2.34 14.96
C CYS A 12 0.60 1.99 13.69
N ALA A 13 -0.30 1.03 13.79
CA ALA A 13 -1.27 0.70 12.76
C ALA A 13 -2.68 1.04 13.25
N LEU A 14 -3.51 1.58 12.35
CA LEU A 14 -4.94 1.80 12.57
C LEU A 14 -5.69 0.56 12.07
N LEU A 15 -6.56 -0.01 12.90
CA LEU A 15 -7.42 -1.13 12.55
C LEU A 15 -8.73 -0.64 11.92
N ALA A 16 -9.44 -1.54 11.24
CA ALA A 16 -10.69 -1.23 10.55
C ALA A 16 -11.80 -0.73 11.49
N ASP A 17 -11.71 -1.03 12.79
CA ASP A 17 -12.63 -0.55 13.84
C ASP A 17 -12.25 0.84 14.40
N GLY A 18 -11.21 1.48 13.85
CA GLY A 18 -10.71 2.78 14.29
C GLY A 18 -9.76 2.74 15.48
N SER A 19 -9.46 1.56 16.03
CA SER A 19 -8.48 1.42 17.11
C SER A 19 -7.04 1.44 16.58
N THR A 20 -6.10 1.90 17.41
CA THR A 20 -4.67 1.90 17.05
C THR A 20 -3.91 0.81 17.80
N VAL A 21 -3.05 0.08 17.10
CA VAL A 21 -2.16 -0.93 17.68
C VAL A 21 -0.70 -0.58 17.42
N SER A 22 0.16 -0.84 18.40
CA SER A 22 1.61 -0.71 18.25
C SER A 22 2.20 -2.03 17.74
N LEU A 23 2.84 -1.98 16.58
CA LEU A 23 3.50 -3.12 15.93
C LEU A 23 4.99 -3.09 16.24
N ARG A 24 5.51 -4.20 16.74
CA ARG A 24 6.95 -4.46 16.89
C ARG A 24 7.37 -5.63 15.98
N PRO A 25 8.67 -5.77 15.65
CA PRO A 25 9.17 -6.99 15.01
C PRO A 25 8.78 -8.24 15.83
N ALA A 26 8.33 -9.28 15.13
CA ALA A 26 8.04 -10.57 15.73
C ALA A 26 9.35 -11.27 16.13
N GLY A 27 9.37 -11.87 17.31
CA GLY A 27 10.49 -12.68 17.82
C GLY A 27 10.16 -14.17 17.84
N PRO A 28 11.13 -15.03 18.21
CA PRO A 28 10.93 -16.49 18.25
C PRO A 28 9.75 -16.94 19.12
N ALA A 29 9.47 -16.23 20.22
CA ALA A 29 8.35 -16.50 21.12
C ALA A 29 6.96 -16.27 20.48
N ASP A 30 6.88 -15.49 19.40
CA ASP A 30 5.62 -15.18 18.72
C ASP A 30 5.21 -16.27 17.71
N ARG A 31 6.07 -17.29 17.47
CA ARG A 31 5.92 -18.29 16.38
C ARG A 31 4.54 -18.94 16.33
N GLU A 32 4.05 -19.48 17.46
CA GLU A 32 2.74 -20.14 17.48
C GLU A 32 1.58 -19.18 17.22
N ARG A 33 1.68 -17.94 17.72
CA ARG A 33 0.66 -16.91 17.49
C ARG A 33 0.60 -16.52 16.02
N VAL A 34 1.75 -16.41 15.37
CA VAL A 34 1.85 -16.11 13.93
C VAL A 34 1.29 -17.26 13.08
N LEU A 35 1.55 -18.51 13.45
CA LEU A 35 1.00 -19.67 12.75
C LEU A 35 -0.53 -19.77 12.89
N ARG A 36 -1.07 -19.59 14.10
CA ARG A 36 -2.53 -19.56 14.31
C ARG A 36 -3.20 -18.43 13.52
N LEU A 37 -2.57 -17.26 13.46
CA LEU A 37 -3.05 -16.16 12.62
C LEU A 37 -3.09 -16.57 11.16
N TYR A 38 -2.03 -17.21 10.66
CA TYR A 38 -1.93 -17.68 9.28
C TYR A 38 -3.04 -18.69 8.93
N ASP A 39 -3.25 -19.69 9.78
CA ASP A 39 -4.26 -20.73 9.56
C ASP A 39 -5.69 -20.19 9.60
N ALA A 40 -5.92 -19.10 10.34
CA ALA A 40 -7.22 -18.43 10.43
C ALA A 40 -7.47 -17.41 9.30
N MET A 41 -6.50 -17.12 8.43
CA MET A 41 -6.67 -16.13 7.37
C MET A 41 -7.60 -16.64 6.26
N SER A 42 -8.47 -15.77 5.74
CA SER A 42 -9.24 -16.09 4.54
C SER A 42 -8.34 -16.30 3.31
N ALA A 43 -8.82 -17.06 2.32
CA ALA A 43 -8.10 -17.28 1.07
C ALA A 43 -7.73 -15.95 0.37
N ASP A 44 -8.60 -14.94 0.47
CA ASP A 44 -8.34 -13.60 -0.09
C ASP A 44 -7.26 -12.84 0.70
N SER A 45 -7.26 -12.94 2.03
CA SER A 45 -6.22 -12.34 2.85
C SER A 45 -4.86 -13.00 2.61
N LEU A 46 -4.83 -14.32 2.40
CA LEU A 46 -3.62 -15.03 1.99
C LEU A 46 -3.13 -14.57 0.61
N ARG A 47 -4.03 -14.35 -0.35
CA ARG A 47 -3.68 -13.79 -1.68
C ARG A 47 -3.17 -12.36 -1.61
N ASN A 48 -3.71 -11.53 -0.72
CA ASN A 48 -3.34 -10.11 -0.62
C ASN A 48 -2.09 -9.85 0.24
N ARG A 49 -1.72 -10.78 1.13
CA ARG A 49 -0.53 -10.71 2.00
C ARG A 49 0.80 -10.55 1.23
N PHE A 50 0.84 -10.89 -0.05
CA PHE A 50 2.06 -10.81 -0.85
C PHE A 50 2.48 -9.38 -1.21
N PHE A 51 1.56 -8.42 -1.16
CA PHE A 51 1.83 -7.01 -1.42
C PHE A 51 2.44 -6.29 -0.21
N MET A 52 2.17 -6.73 1.02
CA MET A 52 2.76 -6.18 2.23
C MET A 52 3.78 -7.12 2.86
N VAL A 53 5.07 -6.88 2.61
CA VAL A 53 6.13 -7.09 3.62
C VAL A 53 7.30 -6.21 3.21
N SER A 54 7.60 -5.16 3.97
CA SER A 54 8.95 -4.66 4.31
C SER A 54 8.95 -3.14 4.47
N ARG A 55 9.57 -2.67 5.55
CA ARG A 55 9.85 -1.25 5.86
C ARG A 55 10.83 -0.59 4.88
N ARG A 56 11.23 -1.29 3.79
CA ARG A 56 12.02 -0.84 2.63
C ARG A 56 11.65 -1.72 1.43
N HIS A 57 11.51 -1.17 0.22
CA HIS A 57 10.99 -1.91 -0.94
C HIS A 57 11.73 -3.25 -1.18
N LYS A 58 10.99 -4.36 -1.30
CA LYS A 58 11.55 -5.71 -1.58
C LYS A 58 12.37 -5.74 -2.88
N THR A 59 12.06 -4.84 -3.82
CA THR A 59 12.76 -4.64 -5.10
C THR A 59 14.14 -4.02 -4.92
N GLU A 60 14.34 -3.10 -3.97
CA GLU A 60 15.61 -2.38 -3.77
C GLU A 60 16.77 -3.27 -3.31
N ARG A 61 16.48 -4.43 -2.70
CA ARG A 61 17.49 -5.46 -2.36
C ARG A 61 17.50 -6.64 -3.34
N GLY A 62 16.67 -6.56 -4.39
CA GLY A 62 16.45 -7.64 -5.35
C GLY A 62 16.04 -8.96 -4.70
N GLY A 63 15.23 -8.91 -3.63
CA GLY A 63 14.70 -10.08 -2.92
C GLY A 63 13.47 -10.71 -3.59
N VAL A 64 13.06 -10.18 -4.75
CA VAL A 64 11.94 -10.65 -5.55
C VAL A 64 12.46 -10.98 -6.94
N LEU A 65 12.30 -12.24 -7.34
CA LEU A 65 12.60 -12.70 -8.69
C LEU A 65 11.27 -13.08 -9.36
N LEU A 66 11.01 -12.51 -10.53
CA LEU A 66 9.79 -12.67 -11.30
C LEU A 66 10.04 -13.49 -12.57
N ASP A 67 8.95 -13.89 -13.23
CA ASP A 67 8.92 -14.61 -14.51
C ASP A 67 9.67 -15.96 -14.49
N LEU A 68 9.73 -16.61 -13.33
CA LEU A 68 10.37 -17.91 -13.16
C LEU A 68 9.54 -19.00 -13.83
N ARG A 69 9.99 -19.46 -15.00
CA ARG A 69 9.29 -20.49 -15.78
C ARG A 69 9.76 -21.89 -15.38
N GLY A 70 8.87 -22.59 -14.67
CA GLY A 70 9.06 -23.99 -14.28
C GLY A 70 10.02 -24.20 -13.12
N ALA A 71 10.09 -25.45 -12.66
CA ALA A 71 10.78 -25.81 -11.43
C ALA A 71 12.30 -25.57 -11.48
N HIS A 72 12.92 -25.62 -12.66
CA HIS A 72 14.35 -25.34 -12.81
C HIS A 72 14.67 -23.86 -12.54
N ALA A 73 13.91 -22.93 -13.12
CA ALA A 73 14.09 -21.50 -12.89
C ALA A 73 13.93 -21.13 -11.41
N VAL A 74 12.95 -21.74 -10.74
CA VAL A 74 12.73 -21.55 -9.29
C VAL A 74 13.93 -22.01 -8.46
N ARG A 75 14.51 -23.18 -8.76
CA ARG A 75 15.69 -23.69 -8.03
C ARG A 75 16.92 -22.80 -8.23
N THR A 76 17.12 -22.30 -9.45
CA THR A 76 18.23 -21.38 -9.75
C THR A 76 18.06 -20.05 -9.02
N ALA A 77 16.85 -19.49 -9.04
CA ALA A 77 16.48 -18.27 -8.31
C ALA A 77 16.70 -18.39 -6.80
N TYR A 78 16.32 -19.52 -6.21
CA TYR A 78 16.54 -19.77 -4.78
C TYR A 78 18.04 -19.74 -4.41
N ARG A 79 18.90 -20.37 -5.22
CA ARG A 79 20.35 -20.39 -5.00
C ARG A 79 20.96 -18.99 -5.13
N ASP A 80 20.54 -18.22 -6.13
CA ASP A 80 20.98 -16.83 -6.31
C ASP A 80 20.62 -15.96 -5.10
N LEU A 81 19.36 -16.02 -4.66
CA LEU A 81 18.89 -15.28 -3.49
C LEU A 81 19.65 -15.69 -2.22
N THR A 82 19.90 -16.98 -2.04
CA THR A 82 20.67 -17.49 -0.89
C THR A 82 22.09 -16.96 -0.89
N ALA A 83 22.76 -16.95 -2.05
CA ALA A 83 24.11 -16.43 -2.19
C ALA A 83 24.18 -14.92 -1.93
N ARG A 84 23.18 -14.15 -2.38
CA ARG A 84 23.15 -12.69 -2.25
C ARG A 84 22.72 -12.19 -0.87
N LEU A 85 21.74 -12.84 -0.27
CA LEU A 85 21.12 -12.41 0.99
C LEU A 85 21.76 -13.10 2.21
N GLY A 86 22.43 -14.23 2.01
CA GLY A 86 23.19 -14.92 3.06
C GLY A 86 22.36 -15.20 4.31
N PRO A 87 22.90 -14.99 5.52
CA PRO A 87 22.20 -15.24 6.80
C PRO A 87 20.91 -14.43 6.99
N ALA A 88 20.68 -13.37 6.20
CA ALA A 88 19.46 -12.59 6.26
C ALA A 88 18.27 -13.29 5.57
N MET A 89 18.51 -14.32 4.76
CA MET A 89 17.46 -15.11 4.11
C MET A 89 17.00 -16.23 5.05
N THR A 90 15.87 -16.00 5.73
CA THR A 90 15.27 -16.99 6.64
C THR A 90 14.39 -18.02 5.92
N GLY A 91 14.08 -17.82 4.65
CA GLY A 91 13.27 -18.74 3.83
C GLY A 91 12.86 -18.12 2.48
N ALA A 92 12.24 -18.93 1.62
CA ALA A 92 11.67 -18.48 0.35
C ALA A 92 10.23 -19.00 0.19
N LEU A 93 9.41 -18.21 -0.50
CA LEU A 93 8.05 -18.57 -0.88
C LEU A 93 7.91 -18.45 -2.39
N VAL A 94 7.41 -19.52 -3.03
CA VAL A 94 7.20 -19.58 -4.47
C VAL A 94 5.71 -19.52 -4.73
N GLN A 95 5.28 -18.59 -5.57
CA GLN A 95 3.87 -18.41 -5.90
C GLN A 95 3.68 -18.19 -7.41
N PRO A 96 2.50 -18.56 -7.96
CA PRO A 96 2.11 -18.13 -9.29
C PRO A 96 2.09 -16.60 -9.37
N MET A 97 2.62 -16.04 -10.46
CA MET A 97 2.49 -14.60 -10.70
C MET A 97 1.04 -14.26 -10.99
N ALA A 98 0.55 -13.18 -10.36
CA ALA A 98 -0.65 -12.50 -10.82
C ALA A 98 -0.45 -12.05 -12.28
N ARG A 99 -1.53 -11.99 -13.05
CA ARG A 99 -1.50 -11.50 -14.43
C ARG A 99 -0.89 -10.10 -14.41
N ARG A 100 0.15 -9.86 -15.22
CA ARG A 100 0.78 -8.53 -15.32
C ARG A 100 -0.29 -7.49 -15.65
N GLY A 101 -0.41 -6.48 -14.79
CA GLY A 101 -1.11 -5.23 -15.12
C GLY A 101 -0.24 -4.41 -16.08
N THR A 102 -0.86 -3.48 -16.79
CA THR A 102 -0.12 -2.52 -17.63
C THR A 102 0.45 -1.43 -16.72
N GLU A 103 1.73 -1.51 -16.39
CA GLU A 103 2.44 -0.43 -15.70
C GLU A 103 2.99 0.54 -16.77
N LEU A 104 2.39 1.73 -16.88
CA LEU A 104 2.87 2.76 -17.80
C LEU A 104 3.76 3.73 -17.04
N LEU A 105 5.02 3.84 -17.48
CA LEU A 105 5.96 4.81 -16.94
C LEU A 105 5.42 6.24 -17.15
N ALA A 106 5.46 7.04 -16.09
CA ALA A 106 5.04 8.45 -16.08
C ALA A 106 3.56 8.71 -16.43
N ASP A 107 2.66 7.81 -16.05
CA ASP A 107 1.20 8.00 -16.15
C ASP A 107 0.61 8.52 -14.82
N HIS A 108 0.62 9.84 -14.62
CA HIS A 108 0.19 10.47 -13.36
C HIS A 108 -0.78 11.62 -13.64
N ALA A 109 -1.73 11.82 -12.73
CA ALA A 109 -2.61 12.99 -12.69
C ALA A 109 -2.62 13.59 -11.28
N ALA A 110 -2.82 14.90 -11.18
CA ALA A 110 -2.83 15.61 -9.90
C ALA A 110 -3.89 16.71 -9.89
N ARG A 111 -4.49 16.94 -8.73
CA ARG A 111 -5.42 18.01 -8.40
C ARG A 111 -5.16 18.45 -6.96
N LEU A 112 -5.63 19.65 -6.61
CA LEU A 112 -5.53 20.18 -5.26
C LEU A 112 -6.76 19.77 -4.46
N ALA A 113 -6.56 19.34 -3.22
CA ALA A 113 -7.66 19.17 -2.28
C ALA A 113 -8.15 20.55 -1.76
N PRO A 114 -9.44 20.69 -1.38
CA PRO A 114 -10.49 19.68 -1.51
C PRO A 114 -10.92 19.48 -2.99
N LEU A 115 -11.09 18.22 -3.39
CA LEU A 115 -11.51 17.80 -4.72
C LEU A 115 -13.03 17.93 -4.88
N THR A 116 -13.46 18.47 -6.03
CA THR A 116 -14.85 18.39 -6.48
C THR A 116 -15.14 17.07 -7.18
N ASP A 117 -16.43 16.75 -7.41
CA ASP A 117 -16.83 15.59 -8.22
C ASP A 117 -16.21 15.61 -9.63
N THR A 118 -16.06 16.82 -10.21
CA THR A 118 -15.39 17.01 -11.50
C THR A 118 -13.90 16.69 -11.40
N ASP A 119 -13.20 17.18 -10.36
CA ASP A 119 -11.79 16.87 -10.15
C ASP A 119 -11.54 15.36 -10.01
N VAL A 120 -12.40 14.68 -9.26
CA VAL A 120 -12.33 13.22 -9.10
C VAL A 120 -12.52 12.51 -10.43
N HIS A 121 -13.51 12.92 -11.24
CA HIS A 121 -13.73 12.34 -12.56
C HIS A 121 -12.53 12.56 -13.50
N GLU A 122 -11.96 13.76 -13.50
CA GLU A 122 -10.79 14.11 -14.29
C GLU A 122 -9.55 13.33 -13.84
N LEU A 123 -9.33 13.15 -12.53
CA LEU A 123 -8.23 12.34 -12.00
C LEU A 123 -8.30 10.88 -12.46
N LEU A 124 -9.50 10.31 -12.53
CA LEU A 124 -9.71 8.93 -12.97
C LEU A 124 -9.59 8.74 -14.49
N THR A 125 -9.82 9.80 -15.26
CA THR A 125 -9.87 9.73 -16.73
C THR A 125 -8.64 10.29 -17.43
N ALA A 126 -7.84 11.11 -16.75
CA ALA A 126 -6.62 11.71 -17.28
C ALA A 126 -5.47 10.72 -17.57
N PRO A 127 -5.22 9.68 -16.75
CA PRO A 127 -4.17 8.70 -17.05
C PRO A 127 -4.45 7.95 -18.35
N ARG A 128 -3.40 7.68 -19.14
CA ARG A 128 -3.47 6.88 -20.36
C ARG A 128 -3.98 5.47 -20.10
N CYS A 129 -3.81 4.96 -18.87
CA CYS A 129 -4.33 3.67 -18.44
C CYS A 129 -5.83 3.69 -18.06
N ALA A 130 -6.49 4.85 -18.00
CA ALA A 130 -7.91 4.97 -17.62
C ALA A 130 -8.85 4.04 -18.42
N PRO A 131 -8.66 3.79 -19.74
CA PRO A 131 -9.49 2.84 -20.48
C PRO A 131 -9.46 1.41 -19.92
N LEU A 132 -8.43 1.02 -19.16
CA LEU A 132 -8.38 -0.30 -18.51
C LEU A 132 -9.43 -0.45 -17.40
N LEU A 133 -9.87 0.67 -16.80
CA LEU A 133 -10.94 0.68 -15.81
C LEU A 133 -12.31 0.39 -16.45
N LEU A 134 -12.46 0.63 -17.75
CA LEU A 134 -13.69 0.39 -18.51
C LEU A 134 -13.79 -1.03 -19.08
N GLY A 135 -12.86 -1.92 -18.70
CA GLY A 135 -12.73 -3.25 -19.25
C GLY A 135 -11.76 -3.29 -20.43
N HIS A 136 -10.81 -4.23 -20.39
CA HIS A 136 -9.80 -4.41 -21.44
C HIS A 136 -9.59 -5.89 -21.76
N ARG A 137 -9.59 -6.25 -23.05
CA ARG A 137 -9.41 -7.63 -23.55
C ARG A 137 -10.35 -8.65 -22.88
N GLY A 138 -11.64 -8.32 -22.82
CA GLY A 138 -12.68 -9.22 -22.29
C GLY A 138 -12.83 -9.23 -20.76
N ALA A 139 -12.11 -8.36 -20.03
CA ALA A 139 -12.36 -8.12 -18.62
C ALA A 139 -13.57 -7.18 -18.43
N GLU A 140 -14.34 -7.41 -17.37
CA GLU A 140 -15.43 -6.53 -16.97
C GLU A 140 -14.90 -5.15 -16.52
N PRO A 141 -15.69 -4.07 -16.71
CA PRO A 141 -15.39 -2.77 -16.13
C PRO A 141 -15.28 -2.85 -14.60
N VAL A 142 -14.41 -2.03 -14.02
CA VAL A 142 -14.32 -1.91 -12.56
C VAL A 142 -15.45 -1.03 -12.03
N ASP A 143 -15.77 -1.17 -10.74
CA ASP A 143 -16.64 -0.25 -10.04
C ASP A 143 -15.96 1.12 -9.88
N LEU A 144 -16.20 1.99 -10.87
CA LEU A 144 -15.73 3.38 -10.86
C LEU A 144 -16.33 4.19 -9.70
N ALA A 145 -17.53 3.86 -9.21
CA ALA A 145 -18.13 4.59 -8.11
C ALA A 145 -17.33 4.36 -6.82
N SER A 146 -16.86 3.14 -6.57
CA SER A 146 -15.99 2.85 -5.42
C SER A 146 -14.66 3.63 -5.46
N LEU A 147 -14.06 3.79 -6.65
CA LEU A 147 -12.83 4.57 -6.81
C LEU A 147 -13.06 6.07 -6.60
N LYS A 148 -14.21 6.59 -7.06
CA LYS A 148 -14.61 7.98 -6.82
C LYS A 148 -14.80 8.24 -5.33
N ASP A 149 -15.51 7.35 -4.63
CA ASP A 149 -15.73 7.44 -3.18
C ASP A 149 -14.40 7.39 -2.41
N LEU A 150 -13.47 6.52 -2.79
CA LEU A 150 -12.13 6.48 -2.20
C LEU A 150 -11.39 7.83 -2.34
N LEU A 151 -11.37 8.40 -3.55
CA LEU A 151 -10.71 9.69 -3.80
C LEU A 151 -11.38 10.85 -3.04
N ALA A 152 -12.72 10.87 -3.01
CA ALA A 152 -13.47 11.88 -2.26
C ALA A 152 -13.17 11.80 -0.75
N ARG A 153 -13.11 10.59 -0.17
CA ARG A 153 -12.76 10.39 1.25
C ARG A 153 -11.33 10.79 1.56
N LEU A 154 -10.37 10.48 0.69
CA LEU A 154 -8.98 10.92 0.86
C LEU A 154 -8.86 12.44 0.79
N SER A 155 -9.62 13.08 -0.11
CA SER A 155 -9.70 14.53 -0.18
C SER A 155 -10.28 15.14 1.09
N GLN A 156 -11.41 14.61 1.57
CA GLN A 156 -12.04 15.07 2.80
C GLN A 156 -11.10 14.92 4.01
N MET A 157 -10.40 13.78 4.11
CA MET A 157 -9.39 13.56 5.15
C MET A 157 -8.25 14.58 5.09
N ALA A 158 -7.82 14.98 3.89
CA ALA A 158 -6.78 16.01 3.73
C ALA A 158 -7.25 17.41 4.14
N ASP A 159 -8.54 17.70 4.02
CA ASP A 159 -9.14 18.96 4.47
C ASP A 159 -9.36 18.98 5.99
N ASP A 160 -9.89 17.87 6.53
CA ASP A 160 -10.24 17.74 7.95
C ASP A 160 -9.02 17.58 8.88
N LEU A 161 -7.89 17.08 8.36
CA LEU A 161 -6.69 16.79 9.14
C LEU A 161 -5.49 17.61 8.66
N PRO A 162 -5.26 18.82 9.19
CA PRO A 162 -4.15 19.70 8.81
C PRO A 162 -2.75 19.10 9.01
N GLU A 163 -2.61 18.10 9.89
CA GLU A 163 -1.40 17.33 10.13
C GLU A 163 -1.10 16.33 9.00
N LEU A 164 -2.06 16.02 8.13
CA LEU A 164 -1.88 15.10 7.01
C LEU A 164 -0.92 15.68 5.98
N ALA A 165 0.32 15.21 5.99
CA ALA A 165 1.37 15.62 5.06
C ALA A 165 1.49 14.71 3.83
N GLY A 166 0.66 13.67 3.73
CA GLY A 166 0.55 12.80 2.58
C GLY A 166 -0.08 11.45 2.92
N ALA A 167 -0.75 10.86 1.94
CA ALA A 167 -1.26 9.50 1.96
C ALA A 167 -0.87 8.80 0.66
N GLU A 168 -0.39 7.57 0.75
CA GLU A 168 -0.09 6.70 -0.38
C GLU A 168 -0.90 5.42 -0.22
N CYS A 169 -1.73 5.07 -1.21
CA CYS A 169 -2.47 3.82 -1.26
C CYS A 169 -1.88 2.97 -2.38
N ASN A 170 -1.14 1.92 -2.05
CA ASN A 170 -0.42 1.13 -3.05
C ASN A 170 -0.23 -0.34 -2.64
N PRO A 171 -0.94 -1.31 -3.26
CA PRO A 171 -1.86 -1.15 -4.37
C PRO A 171 -3.30 -0.86 -3.92
N VAL A 172 -4.05 -0.19 -4.80
CA VAL A 172 -5.52 -0.21 -4.81
C VAL A 172 -5.96 -1.23 -5.83
N ILE A 173 -6.70 -2.25 -5.40
CA ILE A 173 -7.26 -3.26 -6.29
C ILE A 173 -8.71 -2.88 -6.60
N ALA A 174 -9.00 -2.57 -7.86
CA ALA A 174 -10.35 -2.30 -8.36
C ALA A 174 -10.92 -3.52 -9.10
N ARG A 175 -12.18 -3.84 -8.85
CA ARG A 175 -12.94 -4.96 -9.39
C ARG A 175 -14.36 -4.51 -9.75
N PRO A 176 -15.15 -5.30 -10.50
CA PRO A 176 -16.54 -4.97 -10.81
C PRO A 176 -17.44 -4.80 -9.56
N ASP A 177 -17.06 -5.42 -8.44
CA ASP A 177 -17.80 -5.42 -7.17
C ASP A 177 -17.24 -4.43 -6.13
N GLY A 178 -16.26 -3.60 -6.49
CA GLY A 178 -15.74 -2.54 -5.63
C GLY A 178 -14.22 -2.36 -5.72
N SER A 179 -13.66 -1.61 -4.78
CA SER A 179 -12.21 -1.40 -4.66
C SER A 179 -11.71 -1.66 -3.25
N THR A 180 -10.45 -2.06 -3.14
CA THR A 180 -9.80 -2.35 -1.86
C THR A 180 -8.39 -1.79 -1.85
N VAL A 181 -8.10 -0.95 -0.86
CA VAL A 181 -6.74 -0.52 -0.55
C VAL A 181 -6.04 -1.64 0.23
N VAL A 182 -5.01 -2.25 -0.36
CA VAL A 182 -4.31 -3.38 0.26
C VAL A 182 -3.24 -2.92 1.25
N ASP A 183 -2.60 -1.80 0.94
CA ASP A 183 -1.64 -1.12 1.81
C ASP A 183 -1.84 0.39 1.70
N ALA A 184 -1.71 1.06 2.83
CA ALA A 184 -1.77 2.51 2.90
C ALA A 184 -0.67 3.02 3.84
N ARG A 185 0.06 4.03 3.38
CA ARG A 185 1.02 4.77 4.20
C ARG A 185 0.53 6.19 4.36
N VAL A 186 0.33 6.60 5.60
CA VAL A 186 -0.04 7.97 5.96
C VAL A 186 1.15 8.62 6.66
N ARG A 187 1.48 9.84 6.23
CA ARG A 187 2.52 10.67 6.86
C ARG A 187 1.85 11.85 7.54
N LEU A 188 2.04 11.94 8.85
CA LEU A 188 1.61 13.09 9.65
C LEU A 188 2.83 13.95 9.97
N LEU A 189 2.68 15.27 9.84
CA LEU A 189 3.65 16.23 10.34
C LEU A 189 3.00 17.08 11.43
N PRO A 190 3.73 17.36 12.53
CA PRO A 190 3.21 18.28 13.53
C PRO A 190 2.89 19.63 12.89
N ARG A 191 1.62 20.02 12.95
CA ARG A 191 1.20 21.36 12.56
C ARG A 191 0.78 22.11 13.81
N ARG A 192 1.55 23.13 14.18
CA ARG A 192 1.05 24.09 15.17
C ARG A 192 -0.09 24.85 14.50
N ALA A 193 -1.27 24.83 15.10
CA ALA A 193 -2.34 25.72 14.70
C ALA A 193 -1.82 27.15 14.83
N THR A 194 -1.54 27.80 13.69
CA THR A 194 -1.36 29.24 13.65
C THR A 194 -2.76 29.79 13.63
N ASP A 195 -3.26 30.26 14.78
CA ASP A 195 -4.47 31.06 14.82
C ASP A 195 -4.09 32.51 14.43
N PRO A 196 -4.40 32.97 13.21
CA PRO A 196 -4.12 34.34 12.81
C PRO A 196 -5.01 35.35 13.54
N TYR A 197 -6.04 34.88 14.26
CA TYR A 197 -7.04 35.68 14.97
C TYR A 197 -7.01 35.48 16.48
N LEU A 198 -5.90 34.96 17.04
CA LEU A 198 -5.65 34.93 18.48
C LEU A 198 -5.63 36.38 19.00
N ARG A 199 -6.81 36.97 19.19
CA ARG A 199 -7.04 38.21 19.91
C ARG A 199 -6.66 37.87 21.34
N ARG A 200 -5.43 38.23 21.71
CA ARG A 200 -5.04 38.27 23.11
C ARG A 200 -5.99 39.24 23.79
N LEU A 201 -6.93 38.71 24.58
CA LEU A 201 -7.69 39.55 25.50
C LEU A 201 -6.70 40.02 26.58
N PRO A 202 -6.65 41.34 26.85
CA PRO A 202 -5.75 41.93 27.85
C PRO A 202 -6.09 41.50 29.28
#